data_AF-A0A521GRS7-F1
#
_entry.id   AF-A0A521GRS7-F1
#
_cell.length_a   1.000
_cell.length_b   1.000
_cell.length_c   1.000
_cell.angle_alpha   90.00
_cell.angle_beta   90.00
_cell.angle_gamma   90.00
#
_symmetry.space_group_name_H-M   'P 1'
#
loop_
_entity.id
_entity.type
_entity.pdbx_description
1 polymer ?
#
loop_
_entity_poly.entity_id
_entity_poly.type
_entity_poly.pdbx_seq_one_letter_code
_entity_poly.pdbx_strand_id
1 'polypeptide(L)'
;MQTSYNGWSNYETWLASLWLNENEHTQRFLHSAKDVATDVSKQAAWLHDQMSLQLEDEIGVPCLWHDLLHAAFAQINWTEVVESI
;
A
#
# COMPACT_ATOMS: atom_id res chain seq x y z
N MET A 1 14.56 7.73 -18.02
CA MET A 1 14.19 6.30 -17.91
C MET A 1 13.70 6.11 -16.50
N GLN A 2 12.43 5.78 -16.29
CA GLN A 2 11.95 5.47 -14.95
C GLN A 2 12.46 4.08 -14.62
N THR A 3 13.46 4.01 -13.75
CA THR A 3 14.05 2.74 -13.35
C THR A 3 13.05 2.07 -12.42
N SER A 4 12.33 1.08 -12.94
CA SER A 4 11.49 0.20 -12.12
C SER A 4 12.34 -0.46 -11.04
N TYR A 5 11.80 -0.66 -9.84
CA TYR A 5 12.46 -1.35 -8.75
C TYR A 5 11.91 -2.78 -8.64
N ASN A 6 12.75 -3.80 -8.91
CA ASN A 6 12.33 -5.20 -8.89
C ASN A 6 11.05 -5.50 -9.72
N GLY A 7 10.86 -4.78 -10.83
CA GLY A 7 9.68 -4.90 -11.70
C GLY A 7 8.49 -4.01 -11.32
N TRP A 8 8.57 -3.25 -10.23
CA TRP A 8 7.55 -2.32 -9.77
C TRP A 8 7.89 -0.86 -10.11
N SER A 9 6.90 0.03 -10.10
CA SER A 9 7.10 1.45 -10.44
C SER A 9 8.11 2.19 -9.55
N ASN A 10 8.23 1.83 -8.26
CA ASN A 10 9.22 2.36 -7.32
C ASN A 10 9.48 1.38 -6.16
N TYR A 11 10.38 1.76 -5.25
CA TYR A 11 10.77 0.95 -4.09
C TYR A 11 9.60 0.76 -3.11
N GLU A 12 8.87 1.83 -2.82
CA GLU A 12 7.77 1.84 -1.85
C GLU A 12 6.63 0.92 -2.28
N THR A 13 6.31 0.91 -3.59
CA THR A 13 5.30 0.03 -4.17
C THR A 13 5.74 -1.43 -4.10
N TRP A 14 6.99 -1.73 -4.47
CA TRP A 14 7.54 -3.08 -4.30
C TRP A 14 7.49 -3.53 -2.83
N LEU A 15 7.91 -2.68 -1.90
CA LEU A 15 7.94 -2.99 -0.47
C LEU A 15 6.53 -3.26 0.07
N ALA A 16 5.54 -2.44 -0.30
CA ALA A 16 4.15 -2.65 0.08
C ALA A 16 3.64 -3.99 -0.44
N SER A 17 3.89 -4.31 -1.71
CA SER A 17 3.49 -5.60 -2.30
C SER A 17 4.14 -6.79 -1.59
N LEU A 18 5.40 -6.66 -1.18
CA LEU A 18 6.16 -7.71 -0.53
C LEU A 18 5.53 -8.06 0.83
N TRP A 19 5.27 -7.06 1.67
CA TRP A 19 4.71 -7.27 3.00
C TRP A 19 3.24 -7.71 2.96
N LEU A 20 2.45 -7.17 2.04
CA LEU A 20 1.05 -7.56 1.90
C LEU A 20 0.88 -8.99 1.35
N ASN A 21 1.92 -9.56 0.74
CA ASN A 21 1.93 -10.96 0.28
C ASN A 21 2.80 -11.89 1.15
N GLU A 22 3.37 -11.40 2.26
CA GLU A 22 4.33 -12.17 3.06
C GLU A 22 3.70 -13.43 3.68
N ASN A 23 2.45 -13.33 4.16
CA ASN A 23 1.78 -14.41 4.86
C ASN A 23 0.28 -14.45 4.57
N GLU A 24 -0.37 -15.55 4.96
CA GLU A 24 -1.78 -15.79 4.66
C GLU A 24 -2.73 -14.73 5.26
N HIS A 25 -2.37 -14.13 6.40
CA HIS A 25 -3.20 -13.09 7.01
C HIS A 25 -3.16 -11.79 6.21
N THR A 26 -1.97 -11.30 5.87
CA THR A 26 -1.81 -10.08 5.06
C THR A 26 -2.34 -10.27 3.65
N GLN A 27 -2.17 -11.46 3.07
CA GLN A 27 -2.71 -11.78 1.75
C GLN A 27 -4.24 -11.79 1.74
N ARG A 28 -4.90 -12.36 2.76
CA ARG A 28 -6.38 -12.29 2.88
C ARG A 28 -6.89 -10.87 3.03
N PHE A 29 -6.19 -10.05 3.80
CA PHE A 29 -6.51 -8.62 3.91
C PHE A 29 -6.40 -7.93 2.55
N LEU A 30 -5.32 -8.18 1.81
CA LEU A 30 -5.13 -7.65 0.46
C LEU A 30 -6.26 -8.09 -0.50
N HIS A 31 -6.65 -9.36 -0.48
CA HIS A 31 -7.79 -9.86 -1.28
C HIS A 31 -9.12 -9.23 -0.89
N SER A 32 -9.30 -8.78 0.36
CA SER A 32 -10.54 -8.12 0.79
C SER A 32 -10.81 -6.83 0.00
N ALA A 33 -9.78 -6.20 -0.57
CA ALA A 33 -9.95 -5.08 -1.48
C ALA A 33 -10.80 -5.43 -2.70
N LYS A 34 -10.72 -6.68 -3.22
CA LYS A 34 -11.49 -7.14 -4.38
C LYS A 34 -13.00 -7.22 -4.10
N ASP A 35 -13.38 -7.41 -2.84
CA ASP A 35 -14.77 -7.53 -2.43
C ASP A 35 -15.47 -6.17 -2.27
N VAL A 36 -14.70 -5.08 -2.16
CA VAL A 36 -15.23 -3.72 -1.92
C VAL A 36 -15.84 -3.10 -3.17
N ALA A 37 -15.26 -3.36 -4.35
CA ALA A 37 -15.73 -2.81 -5.62
C ALA A 37 -15.22 -3.64 -6.79
N THR A 38 -15.85 -3.49 -7.96
CA THR A 38 -15.36 -4.07 -9.22
C THR A 38 -14.29 -3.22 -9.90
N ASP A 39 -14.19 -1.94 -9.55
CA ASP A 39 -13.30 -0.96 -10.16
C ASP A 39 -11.98 -0.88 -9.39
N VAL A 40 -10.85 -1.05 -10.09
CA VAL A 40 -9.51 -1.08 -9.49
C VAL A 40 -9.18 0.21 -8.75
N SER A 41 -9.61 1.37 -9.26
CA SER A 41 -9.34 2.65 -8.58
C SER A 41 -10.04 2.73 -7.23
N LYS A 42 -11.28 2.22 -7.13
CA LYS A 42 -11.99 2.13 -5.84
C LYS A 42 -11.37 1.11 -4.89
N GLN A 43 -10.92 -0.03 -5.40
CA GLN A 43 -10.20 -1.04 -4.61
C GLN A 43 -8.89 -0.45 -4.03
N ALA A 44 -8.12 0.25 -4.86
CA ALA A 44 -6.87 0.91 -4.47
C ALA A 44 -7.10 2.03 -3.44
N ALA A 45 -8.13 2.86 -3.63
CA ALA A 45 -8.49 3.90 -2.67
C ALA A 45 -8.89 3.29 -1.31
N TRP A 46 -9.67 2.22 -1.31
CA TRP A 46 -10.01 1.52 -0.06
C TRP A 46 -8.76 0.97 0.65
N LEU A 47 -7.86 0.33 -0.09
CA LEU A 47 -6.62 -0.23 0.48
C LEU A 47 -5.73 0.87 1.06
N HIS A 48 -5.57 1.98 0.32
CA HIS A 48 -4.88 3.18 0.80
C HIS A 48 -5.46 3.65 2.14
N ASP A 49 -6.79 3.79 2.23
CA ASP A 49 -7.44 4.31 3.43
C ASP A 49 -7.26 3.37 4.63
N GLN A 50 -7.41 2.06 4.45
CA GLN A 50 -7.17 1.09 5.52
C GLN A 50 -5.73 1.12 6.02
N MET A 51 -4.77 1.16 5.09
CA MET A 51 -3.35 1.21 5.45
C MET A 51 -2.95 2.55 6.09
N SER A 52 -3.59 3.65 5.67
CA SER A 52 -3.39 4.97 6.29
C SER A 52 -3.90 4.98 7.72
N LEU A 53 -5.06 4.38 7.99
CA LEU A 53 -5.58 4.25 9.37
C LEU A 53 -4.62 3.44 10.24
N GLN A 54 -4.07 2.35 9.72
CA GLN A 54 -3.09 1.55 10.44
C GLN A 54 -1.80 2.35 10.73
N LEU A 55 -1.32 3.16 9.79
CA LEU A 55 -0.14 4.01 10.00
C LEU A 55 -0.39 5.04 11.11
N GLU A 56 -1.56 5.67 11.13
CA GLU A 56 -1.95 6.64 12.16
C GLU A 56 -2.08 5.99 13.54
N ASP A 57 -2.55 4.75 13.63
CA ASP A 57 -2.60 4.00 14.88
C ASP A 57 -1.19 3.67 15.42
N GLU A 58 -0.21 3.43 14.54
CA GLU A 58 1.18 3.17 14.91
C GLU A 58 1.97 4.44 15.27
N ILE A 59 1.74 5.56 14.55
CA ILE A 59 2.49 6.80 14.73
C ILE A 59 1.66 8.09 14.56
N GLY A 60 0.52 8.21 15.23
CA GLY A 60 -0.36 9.39 15.11
C GLY A 60 0.15 10.70 15.75
N VAL A 61 1.38 10.74 16.28
CA VAL A 61 1.95 11.98 16.84
C VAL A 61 2.92 12.60 15.83
N PRO A 62 2.69 13.86 15.39
CA PRO A 62 3.58 14.55 14.47
C PRO A 62 5.02 14.60 14.98
N CYS A 63 5.94 14.07 14.19
CA CYS A 63 7.38 14.04 14.44
C CYS A 63 8.13 13.73 13.13
N LEU A 64 9.47 13.77 13.16
CA LEU A 64 10.29 13.45 11.98
C LEU A 64 9.92 12.10 11.35
N TRP A 65 9.68 11.08 12.17
CA TRP A 65 9.36 9.73 11.68
C TRP A 65 7.99 9.68 11.05
N HIS A 66 6.99 10.33 11.65
CA HIS A 66 5.67 10.49 11.06
C HIS A 66 5.78 11.12 9.67
N ASP A 67 6.48 12.25 9.54
CA ASP A 67 6.57 12.96 8.26
C ASP A 67 7.30 12.14 7.19
N LEU A 68 8.39 11.45 7.56
CA LEU A 68 9.13 10.57 6.63
C LEU A 68 8.30 9.36 6.19
N LEU A 69 7.59 8.71 7.12
CA LEU A 69 6.76 7.56 6.83
C LEU A 69 5.56 7.94 5.96
N HIS A 70 4.89 9.05 6.26
CA HIS A 70 3.80 9.57 5.42
C HIS A 70 4.29 9.95 4.02
N ALA A 71 5.48 10.57 3.91
CA ALA A 71 6.06 10.89 2.61
C ALA A 71 6.33 9.64 1.76
N ALA A 72 6.91 8.59 2.36
CA ALA A 72 7.15 7.31 1.69
C ALA A 72 5.83 6.60 1.34
N PHE A 73 4.88 6.56 2.28
CA PHE A 73 3.55 5.98 2.08
C PHE A 73 2.82 6.61 0.88
N ALA A 74 2.90 7.94 0.74
CA ALA A 74 2.31 8.67 -0.37
C ALA A 74 2.93 8.35 -1.74
N GLN A 75 4.11 7.71 -1.80
CA GLN A 75 4.72 7.27 -3.06
C GLN A 75 4.20 5.89 -3.52
N ILE A 76 3.46 5.16 -2.69
CA ILE A 76 2.98 3.82 -3.04
C ILE A 76 1.91 3.92 -4.13
N ASN A 77 2.12 3.18 -5.23
CA ASN A 77 1.13 3.01 -6.28
C ASN A 77 0.15 1.89 -5.89
N TRP A 78 -0.87 2.24 -5.11
CA TRP A 78 -1.88 1.28 -4.62
C TRP A 78 -2.66 0.58 -5.75
N THR A 79 -2.82 1.22 -6.91
CA THR A 79 -3.43 0.61 -8.10
C THR A 79 -2.61 -0.60 -8.56
N GLU A 80 -1.30 -0.43 -8.70
CA GLU A 80 -0.38 -1.50 -9.13
C GLU A 80 -0.35 -2.65 -8.09
N VAL A 81 -0.37 -2.32 -6.80
CA VAL A 81 -0.49 -3.33 -5.73
C VAL A 81 -1.77 -4.14 -5.90
N VAL A 82 -2.92 -3.50 -6.15
CA VAL A 82 -4.21 -4.18 -6.35
C VAL A 82 -4.27 -4.99 -7.65
N GLU A 83 -3.63 -4.52 -8.71
CA GLU A 83 -3.56 -5.23 -10.00
C GLU A 83 -2.70 -6.49 -9.94
N SER A 84 -1.77 -6.56 -8.98
CA SER A 84 -0.89 -7.72 -8.77
C SER A 84 -1.56 -8.90 -8.06
N ILE A 85 -2.75 -8.68 -7.49
CA ILE A 85 -3.55 -9.66 -6.76
C ILE A 85 -4.25 -10.64 -7.70
#